data_AF-A0A953TJM8-F1
#
_entry.id   AF-A0A953TJM8-F1
#
_cell.length_a   1.000
_cell.length_b   1.000
_cell.length_c   1.000
_cell.angle_alpha   90.00
_cell.angle_beta   90.00
_cell.angle_gamma   90.00
#
_symmetry.space_group_name_H-M   'P 1'
#
loop_
_entity.id
_entity.type
_entity.pdbx_description
1 polymer ?
#
loop_
_entity_poly.entity_id
_entity_poly.type
_entity_poly.pdbx_seq_one_letter_code
_entity_poly.pdbx_strand_id
1 'polypeptide(L)'
;MDDPKQLKILKKGVEAWNQWRERNPGLQPNLLGADLSGKDLRGANFRGAILYVAGLREANLGGADLSGADLRSAGLSEANLLGADLSRADLSSADLSKANLSEADLLGADLLEATLSDANLSGAGLKWAYLDGVRLGGANLAGASLYHTTFANVDLSAVKGLESVKHEGPSIIGIDTIYRSHGRIPETFLRGTGVSDNFIEYMRSLAGKAFEFYSCFISYSSKDQEFADRLYADLQAKGVRCWFAPHDMKPGQKLHEQIDAAIRVHEKLLLVLSPQSINSDWVQTEIAKARKREKNEGPRMLFPIRLGISFRELQEWESFDADTGKDSAREIREYFIPDFSDWKDHDAYQQSFQKLLEGLQGEKAAS
;
A
#
# COMPACT_ATOMS: atom_id res chain seq x y z
N MET A 1 6.33 -6.23 24.13
CA MET A 1 6.85 -5.76 25.44
C MET A 1 8.34 -5.52 25.25
N ASP A 2 8.71 -4.26 25.20
CA ASP A 2 10.06 -3.72 25.06
C ASP A 2 10.96 -4.35 26.13
N ASP A 3 12.26 -4.58 25.85
CA ASP A 3 13.20 -4.89 26.93
C ASP A 3 13.54 -3.58 27.68
N PRO A 4 13.03 -3.36 28.91
CA PRO A 4 13.21 -2.09 29.60
C PRO A 4 14.69 -1.80 29.91
N LYS A 5 15.58 -2.79 29.77
CA LYS A 5 17.02 -2.63 29.98
C LYS A 5 17.70 -1.97 28.78
N GLN A 6 17.33 -2.32 27.55
CA GLN A 6 17.97 -1.80 26.34
C GLN A 6 17.62 -0.33 26.12
N LEU A 7 16.35 0.03 26.28
CA LEU A 7 15.92 1.42 26.21
C LEU A 7 16.58 2.29 27.29
N LYS A 8 16.83 1.74 28.50
CA LYS A 8 17.59 2.44 29.55
C LYS A 8 19.04 2.69 29.17
N ILE A 9 19.66 1.81 28.39
CA ILE A 9 21.03 2.00 27.89
C ILE A 9 21.02 3.12 26.85
N LEU A 10 20.10 3.08 25.89
CA LEU A 10 19.96 4.11 24.87
C LEU A 10 19.68 5.49 25.47
N LYS A 11 18.86 5.56 26.53
CA LYS A 11 18.59 6.79 27.29
C LYS A 11 19.82 7.38 27.98
N LYS A 12 20.93 6.64 28.13
CA LYS A 12 22.20 7.17 28.64
C LYS A 12 23.03 7.89 27.57
N GLY A 13 22.65 7.79 26.30
CA GLY A 13 23.34 8.40 25.16
C GLY A 13 23.80 7.40 24.11
N VAL A 14 24.10 7.90 22.92
CA VAL A 14 24.52 7.10 21.76
C VAL A 14 25.86 6.40 22.03
N GLU A 15 26.77 7.02 22.76
CA GLU A 15 28.06 6.42 23.10
C GLU A 15 27.89 5.17 23.98
N ALA A 16 27.03 5.27 25.00
CA ALA A 16 26.72 4.15 25.88
C ALA A 16 26.01 3.03 25.12
N TRP A 17 25.12 3.38 24.18
CA TRP A 17 24.46 2.45 23.28
C TRP A 17 25.47 1.72 22.39
N ASN A 18 26.33 2.45 21.70
CA ASN A 18 27.31 1.88 20.77
C ASN A 18 28.33 0.99 21.50
N GLN A 19 28.81 1.39 22.69
CA GLN A 19 29.66 0.52 23.53
C GLN A 19 28.95 -0.76 23.95
N TRP A 20 27.65 -0.69 24.24
CA TRP A 20 26.87 -1.89 24.54
C TRP A 20 26.72 -2.78 23.30
N ARG A 21 26.50 -2.21 22.12
CA ARG A 21 26.42 -2.93 20.84
C ARG A 21 27.73 -3.65 20.52
N GLU A 22 28.88 -3.00 20.71
CA GLU A 22 30.21 -3.62 20.52
C GLU A 22 30.42 -4.84 21.42
N ARG A 23 29.93 -4.79 22.66
CA ARG A 23 30.01 -5.91 23.60
C ARG A 23 28.98 -7.01 23.31
N ASN A 24 27.97 -6.74 22.49
CA ASN A 24 26.85 -7.63 22.20
C ASN A 24 26.54 -7.71 20.69
N PRO A 25 27.52 -8.07 19.83
CA PRO A 25 27.38 -7.95 18.38
C PRO A 25 26.35 -8.92 17.77
N GLY A 26 26.10 -10.06 18.44
CA GLY A 26 25.12 -11.06 18.00
C GLY A 26 23.71 -10.84 18.56
N LEU A 27 23.51 -9.86 19.44
CA LEU A 27 22.19 -9.57 19.98
C LEU A 27 21.41 -8.69 19.01
N GLN A 28 20.15 -9.06 18.77
CA GLN A 28 19.18 -8.21 18.10
C GLN A 28 18.55 -7.25 19.12
N PRO A 29 18.76 -5.93 19.01
CA PRO A 29 18.15 -5.00 19.95
C PRO A 29 16.63 -4.97 19.76
N ASN A 30 15.89 -4.98 20.86
CA ASN A 30 14.45 -4.87 20.87
C ASN A 30 14.03 -3.51 21.46
N LEU A 31 13.62 -2.62 20.55
CA LEU A 31 13.09 -1.29 20.81
C LEU A 31 11.67 -1.17 20.21
N LEU A 32 10.95 -2.30 20.14
CA LEU A 32 9.57 -2.35 19.65
C LEU A 32 8.73 -1.29 20.35
N GLY A 33 8.02 -0.45 19.59
CA GLY A 33 7.14 0.60 20.13
C GLY A 33 7.83 1.66 20.98
N ALA A 34 9.16 1.72 21.00
CA ALA A 34 9.87 2.71 21.81
C ALA A 34 9.58 4.12 21.31
N ASP A 35 9.30 5.04 22.23
CA ASP A 35 9.24 6.47 21.92
C ASP A 35 10.64 7.08 21.99
N LEU A 36 11.15 7.39 20.80
CA LEU A 36 12.44 7.99 20.50
C LEU A 36 12.25 9.31 19.73
N SER A 37 11.05 9.90 19.79
CA SER A 37 10.71 11.14 19.09
C SER A 37 11.60 12.29 19.56
N GLY A 38 12.10 13.09 18.62
CA GLY A 38 12.97 14.24 18.86
C GLY A 38 14.33 13.91 19.49
N LYS A 39 14.73 12.64 19.57
CA LYS A 39 16.02 12.25 20.18
C LYS A 39 17.18 12.46 19.22
N ASP A 40 18.32 12.85 19.79
CA ASP A 40 19.60 12.83 19.09
C ASP A 40 20.18 11.41 19.13
N LEU A 41 20.15 10.76 17.97
CA LEU A 41 20.55 9.38 17.72
C LEU A 41 21.59 9.29 16.60
N ARG A 42 22.31 10.39 16.34
CA ARG A 42 23.32 10.46 15.27
C ARG A 42 24.39 9.39 15.46
N GLY A 43 24.70 8.65 14.40
CA GLY A 43 25.71 7.58 14.45
C GLY A 43 25.37 6.40 15.36
N ALA A 44 24.12 6.28 15.83
CA ALA A 44 23.72 5.14 16.65
C ALA A 44 23.73 3.83 15.83
N ASN A 45 24.25 2.76 16.42
CA ASN A 45 24.23 1.42 15.83
C ASN A 45 22.93 0.70 16.18
N PHE A 46 21.92 0.84 15.31
CA PHE A 46 20.66 0.11 15.33
C PHE A 46 20.64 -1.07 14.35
N ARG A 47 21.80 -1.56 13.91
CA ARG A 47 21.90 -2.69 12.97
C ARG A 47 21.06 -3.88 13.42
N GLY A 48 20.13 -4.30 12.58
CA GLY A 48 19.21 -5.41 12.85
C GLY A 48 18.19 -5.16 13.96
N ALA A 49 18.09 -3.96 14.53
CA ALA A 49 17.18 -3.69 15.64
C ALA A 49 15.72 -3.85 15.26
N ILE A 50 14.91 -4.32 16.21
CA ILE A 50 13.46 -4.34 16.14
C ILE A 50 12.97 -2.98 16.60
N LEU A 51 12.55 -2.15 15.65
CA LEU A 51 11.96 -0.83 15.82
C LEU A 51 10.52 -0.80 15.27
N TYR A 52 9.89 -1.97 15.14
CA TYR A 52 8.49 -2.11 14.75
C TYR A 52 7.62 -1.16 15.57
N VAL A 53 6.83 -0.33 14.90
CA VAL A 53 5.95 0.71 15.48
C VAL A 53 6.63 1.72 16.41
N ALA A 54 7.96 1.87 16.36
CA ALA A 54 8.67 2.87 17.17
C ALA A 54 8.31 4.30 16.75
N GLY A 55 8.25 5.21 17.73
CA GLY A 55 8.09 6.65 17.50
C GLY A 55 9.44 7.30 17.29
N LEU A 56 9.74 7.74 16.07
CA LEU A 56 11.01 8.37 15.66
C LEU A 56 10.76 9.73 15.01
N ARG A 57 9.58 10.34 15.23
CA ARG A 57 9.21 11.63 14.68
C ARG A 57 10.23 12.68 15.10
N GLU A 58 10.72 13.48 14.15
CA GLU A 58 11.71 14.55 14.39
C GLU A 58 13.04 14.04 15.02
N ALA A 59 13.28 12.72 15.06
CA ALA A 59 14.53 12.18 15.59
C ALA A 59 15.70 12.50 14.65
N ASN A 60 16.89 12.72 15.22
CA ASN A 60 18.10 12.93 14.46
C ASN A 60 18.91 11.62 14.38
N LEU A 61 18.78 10.91 13.27
CA LEU A 61 19.43 9.64 12.95
C LEU A 61 20.55 9.82 11.91
N GLY A 62 21.09 11.04 11.75
CA GLY A 62 22.14 11.31 10.76
C GLY A 62 23.34 10.37 10.94
N GLY A 63 23.71 9.66 9.88
CA GLY A 63 24.79 8.66 9.88
C GLY A 63 24.56 7.44 10.77
N ALA A 64 23.35 7.19 11.26
CA ALA A 64 23.05 5.98 12.03
C ALA A 64 23.14 4.73 11.16
N ASP A 65 23.56 3.60 11.76
CA ASP A 65 23.52 2.28 11.13
C ASP A 65 22.19 1.61 11.50
N LEU A 66 21.24 1.61 10.57
CA LEU A 66 19.94 0.95 10.64
C LEU A 66 19.91 -0.27 9.68
N SER A 67 21.06 -0.76 9.23
CA SER A 67 21.13 -1.85 8.26
C SER A 67 20.42 -3.10 8.78
N GLY A 68 19.50 -3.65 7.99
CA GLY A 68 18.69 -4.80 8.35
C GLY A 68 17.70 -4.58 9.51
N ALA A 69 17.46 -3.34 9.95
CA ALA A 69 16.50 -3.06 11.00
C ALA A 69 15.06 -3.33 10.55
N ASP A 70 14.22 -3.78 11.48
CA ASP A 70 12.77 -3.87 11.30
C ASP A 70 12.13 -2.56 11.76
N LEU A 71 11.80 -1.70 10.80
CA LEU A 71 11.19 -0.38 10.99
C LEU A 71 9.73 -0.36 10.49
N ARG A 72 9.10 -1.53 10.34
CA ARG A 72 7.73 -1.62 9.85
C ARG A 72 6.81 -0.76 10.71
N SER A 73 5.96 0.01 10.04
CA SER A 73 4.99 0.92 10.68
C SER A 73 5.61 1.92 11.68
N ALA A 74 6.93 2.18 11.63
CA ALA A 74 7.56 3.19 12.48
C ALA A 74 7.17 4.60 12.04
N GLY A 75 7.02 5.52 12.99
CA GLY A 75 6.73 6.93 12.73
C GLY A 75 8.02 7.74 12.62
N LEU A 76 8.54 7.96 11.42
CA LEU A 76 9.77 8.68 11.09
C LEU A 76 9.50 10.07 10.45
N SER A 77 8.28 10.61 10.57
CA SER A 77 7.96 11.90 9.97
C SER A 77 8.90 13.00 10.48
N GLU A 78 9.39 13.82 9.55
CA GLU A 78 10.34 14.91 9.81
C GLU A 78 11.67 14.47 10.45
N ALA A 79 11.98 13.16 10.47
CA ALA A 79 13.26 12.66 10.97
C ALA A 79 14.43 13.05 10.05
N ASN A 80 15.61 13.26 10.65
CA ASN A 80 16.84 13.48 9.90
C ASN A 80 17.62 12.17 9.77
N LEU A 81 17.65 11.58 8.58
CA LEU A 81 18.35 10.34 8.20
C LEU A 81 19.50 10.62 7.22
N LEU A 82 20.03 11.86 7.19
CA LEU A 82 21.15 12.25 6.34
C LEU A 82 22.30 11.24 6.45
N GLY A 83 22.65 10.60 5.33
CA GLY A 83 23.76 9.64 5.26
C GLY A 83 23.59 8.39 6.14
N ALA A 84 22.37 8.09 6.62
CA ALA A 84 22.12 6.86 7.38
C ALA A 84 22.21 5.62 6.49
N ASP A 85 22.65 4.49 7.07
CA ASP A 85 22.63 3.19 6.40
C ASP A 85 21.32 2.48 6.74
N LEU A 86 20.40 2.42 5.78
CA LEU A 86 19.13 1.68 5.82
C LEU A 86 19.18 0.45 4.90
N SER A 87 20.38 -0.02 4.55
CA SER A 87 20.52 -1.15 3.64
C SER A 87 19.81 -2.39 4.20
N ARG A 88 18.96 -2.99 3.38
CA ARG A 88 18.13 -4.16 3.70
C ARG A 88 17.19 -3.96 4.90
N ALA A 89 16.94 -2.72 5.32
CA ALA A 89 15.93 -2.43 6.33
C ALA A 89 14.53 -2.70 5.79
N ASP A 90 13.62 -3.11 6.67
CA ASP A 90 12.21 -3.25 6.37
C ASP A 90 11.48 -2.00 6.88
N LEU A 91 11.11 -1.11 5.95
CA LEU A 91 10.40 0.14 6.19
C LEU A 91 8.92 0.03 5.78
N SER A 92 8.38 -1.19 5.63
CA SER A 92 7.02 -1.38 5.14
C SER A 92 6.01 -0.62 6.01
N SER A 93 5.13 0.14 5.37
CA SER A 93 4.12 1.00 6.01
C SER A 93 4.68 2.07 6.97
N ALA A 94 5.98 2.36 6.96
CA ALA A 94 6.56 3.42 7.78
C ALA A 94 6.14 4.82 7.29
N ASP A 95 5.98 5.76 8.21
CA ASP A 95 5.74 7.17 7.89
C ASP A 95 7.07 7.93 7.85
N LEU A 96 7.59 8.20 6.66
CA LEU A 96 8.79 9.00 6.38
C LEU A 96 8.43 10.39 5.82
N SER A 97 7.19 10.86 6.03
CA SER A 97 6.74 12.15 5.48
C SER A 97 7.69 13.27 5.89
N LYS A 98 8.16 14.07 4.92
CA LYS A 98 9.11 15.18 5.12
C LYS A 98 10.46 14.77 5.76
N ALA A 99 10.78 13.48 5.83
CA ALA A 99 12.06 13.05 6.37
C ALA A 99 13.21 13.46 5.43
N ASN A 100 14.38 13.74 6.01
CA ASN A 100 15.60 13.99 5.25
C ASN A 100 16.40 12.69 5.09
N LEU A 101 16.26 12.02 3.95
CA LEU A 101 17.00 10.82 3.54
C LEU A 101 18.14 11.14 2.55
N SER A 102 18.59 12.39 2.49
CA SER A 102 19.67 12.75 1.56
C SER A 102 20.92 11.92 1.84
N GLU A 103 21.54 11.43 0.77
CA GLU A 103 22.74 10.57 0.82
C GLU A 103 22.58 9.27 1.62
N ALA A 104 21.37 8.88 2.05
CA ALA A 104 21.13 7.64 2.76
C ALA A 104 21.32 6.42 1.84
N ASP A 105 21.81 5.31 2.40
CA ASP A 105 21.89 4.03 1.68
C ASP A 105 20.63 3.20 1.94
N LEU A 106 19.81 2.99 0.92
CA LEU A 106 18.58 2.19 0.93
C LEU A 106 18.75 0.90 0.11
N LEU A 107 19.99 0.41 -0.05
CA LEU A 107 20.27 -0.78 -0.85
C LEU A 107 19.45 -1.98 -0.37
N GLY A 108 18.58 -2.51 -1.23
CA GLY A 108 17.72 -3.64 -0.91
C GLY A 108 16.68 -3.39 0.18
N ALA A 109 16.41 -2.13 0.53
CA ALA A 109 15.38 -1.79 1.51
C ALA A 109 13.98 -2.11 0.98
N ASP A 110 13.11 -2.59 1.86
CA ASP A 110 11.69 -2.77 1.56
C ASP A 110 10.92 -1.52 2.02
N LEU A 111 10.31 -0.80 1.10
CA LEU A 111 9.52 0.41 1.37
C LEU A 111 8.03 0.18 1.10
N LEU A 112 7.55 -1.07 1.00
CA LEU A 112 6.17 -1.39 0.68
C LEU A 112 5.17 -0.50 1.44
N GLU A 113 4.39 0.29 0.71
CA GLU A 113 3.38 1.22 1.22
C GLU A 113 3.86 2.28 2.23
N ALA A 114 5.18 2.52 2.30
CA ALA A 114 5.73 3.61 3.08
C ALA A 114 5.22 4.97 2.56
N THR A 115 5.13 5.94 3.46
CA THR A 115 4.77 7.32 3.09
C THR A 115 6.03 8.17 3.07
N LEU A 116 6.41 8.65 1.88
CA LEU A 116 7.59 9.47 1.62
C LEU A 116 7.20 10.86 1.09
N SER A 117 5.95 11.29 1.32
CA SER A 117 5.45 12.58 0.85
C SER A 117 6.35 13.72 1.34
N ASP A 118 6.78 14.57 0.42
CA ASP A 118 7.74 15.67 0.66
C ASP A 118 9.10 15.27 1.28
N ALA A 119 9.45 13.99 1.31
CA ALA A 119 10.76 13.55 1.79
C ALA A 119 11.88 13.94 0.81
N ASN A 120 13.07 14.19 1.35
CA ASN A 120 14.26 14.46 0.56
C ASN A 120 15.12 13.21 0.42
N LEU A 121 15.13 12.56 -0.75
CA LEU A 121 15.99 11.43 -1.08
C LEU A 121 17.14 11.83 -2.02
N SER A 122 17.52 13.12 -2.03
CA SER A 122 18.56 13.58 -2.94
C SER A 122 19.88 12.84 -2.71
N GLY A 123 20.44 12.25 -3.76
CA GLY A 123 21.68 11.47 -3.68
C GLY A 123 21.56 10.12 -2.97
N ALA A 124 20.37 9.68 -2.58
CA ALA A 124 20.19 8.40 -1.89
C ALA A 124 20.47 7.19 -2.81
N GLY A 125 20.92 6.09 -2.20
CA GLY A 125 21.20 4.83 -2.89
C GLY A 125 20.00 3.88 -2.85
N LEU A 126 19.25 3.72 -3.94
CA LEU A 126 18.01 2.92 -3.98
C LEU A 126 18.15 1.61 -4.77
N LYS A 127 19.38 1.12 -4.95
CA LYS A 127 19.65 -0.10 -5.72
C LYS A 127 18.94 -1.28 -5.05
N TRP A 128 18.22 -2.10 -5.81
CA TRP A 128 17.44 -3.24 -5.30
C TRP A 128 16.30 -2.88 -4.32
N ALA A 129 15.98 -1.60 -4.14
CA ALA A 129 14.90 -1.19 -3.25
C ALA A 129 13.52 -1.50 -3.86
N TYR A 130 12.55 -1.80 -3.00
CA TYR A 130 11.17 -2.11 -3.38
C TYR A 130 10.24 -0.95 -3.01
N LEU A 131 9.75 -0.21 -4.01
CA LEU A 131 8.83 0.91 -3.83
C LEU A 131 7.45 0.54 -4.37
N ASP A 132 6.85 -0.54 -3.86
CA ASP A 132 5.46 -0.88 -4.20
C ASP A 132 4.49 -0.10 -3.31
N GLY A 133 3.52 0.62 -3.89
CA GLY A 133 2.50 1.37 -3.16
C GLY A 133 3.02 2.58 -2.37
N VAL A 134 4.28 2.98 -2.54
CA VAL A 134 4.88 4.11 -1.84
C VAL A 134 4.22 5.42 -2.23
N ARG A 135 3.87 6.24 -1.23
CA ARG A 135 3.38 7.61 -1.47
C ARG A 135 4.58 8.56 -1.62
N LEU A 136 4.86 8.99 -2.85
CA LEU A 136 6.02 9.85 -3.21
C LEU A 136 5.65 11.31 -3.51
N GLY A 137 4.42 11.75 -3.21
CA GLY A 137 3.95 13.09 -3.56
C GLY A 137 4.88 14.19 -3.07
N GLY A 138 5.47 14.97 -3.98
CA GLY A 138 6.39 16.06 -3.65
C GLY A 138 7.81 15.65 -3.22
N ALA A 139 8.10 14.34 -3.13
CA ALA A 139 9.40 13.81 -2.77
C ALA A 139 10.50 14.23 -3.77
N ASN A 140 11.74 14.34 -3.30
CA ASN A 140 12.88 14.73 -4.12
C ASN A 140 13.84 13.55 -4.33
N LEU A 141 13.97 13.08 -5.57
CA LEU A 141 14.89 12.00 -5.96
C LEU A 141 16.14 12.53 -6.69
N ALA A 142 16.41 13.83 -6.64
CA ALA A 142 17.52 14.42 -7.40
C ALA A 142 18.87 13.74 -7.13
N GLY A 143 19.54 13.26 -8.19
CA GLY A 143 20.84 12.60 -8.07
C GLY A 143 20.85 11.24 -7.36
N ALA A 144 19.69 10.69 -6.98
CA ALA A 144 19.59 9.35 -6.41
C ALA A 144 20.11 8.29 -7.40
N SER A 145 20.67 7.18 -6.90
CA SER A 145 21.18 6.09 -7.75
C SER A 145 20.22 4.90 -7.77
N LEU A 146 19.83 4.46 -8.97
CA LEU A 146 18.91 3.34 -9.19
C LEU A 146 19.59 2.20 -9.96
N TYR A 147 19.25 0.98 -9.59
CA TYR A 147 19.55 -0.25 -10.34
C TYR A 147 18.73 -1.38 -9.74
N HIS A 148 17.95 -2.12 -10.54
CA HIS A 148 16.98 -3.10 -10.06
C HIS A 148 16.03 -2.57 -8.97
N THR A 149 15.75 -1.27 -9.02
CA THR A 149 14.76 -0.63 -8.14
C THR A 149 13.37 -0.90 -8.70
N THR A 150 12.40 -1.25 -7.86
CA THR A 150 11.03 -1.52 -8.29
C THR A 150 10.13 -0.33 -8.00
N PHE A 151 9.48 0.22 -9.03
CA PHE A 151 8.39 1.20 -8.92
C PHE A 151 7.09 0.53 -9.35
N ALA A 152 6.27 0.16 -8.37
CA ALA A 152 4.97 -0.46 -8.60
C ALA A 152 3.91 0.26 -7.76
N ASN A 153 2.72 0.44 -8.30
CA ASN A 153 1.61 1.16 -7.70
C ASN A 153 1.95 2.55 -7.14
N VAL A 154 2.91 3.27 -7.73
CA VAL A 154 3.30 4.62 -7.29
C VAL A 154 2.86 5.71 -8.27
N ASP A 155 2.69 6.92 -7.76
CA ASP A 155 2.53 8.13 -8.56
C ASP A 155 3.86 8.91 -8.57
N LEU A 156 4.46 9.03 -9.76
CA LEU A 156 5.70 9.76 -10.00
C LEU A 156 5.46 11.19 -10.52
N SER A 157 4.21 11.59 -10.76
CA SER A 157 3.88 12.85 -11.44
C SER A 157 4.28 14.10 -10.67
N ALA A 158 4.35 14.01 -9.34
CA ALA A 158 4.73 15.10 -8.44
C ALA A 158 6.15 14.92 -7.86
N VAL A 159 6.89 13.89 -8.30
CA VAL A 159 8.25 13.61 -7.81
C VAL A 159 9.23 14.55 -8.49
N LYS A 160 10.09 15.18 -7.69
CA LYS A 160 11.09 16.15 -8.13
C LYS A 160 12.40 15.44 -8.45
N GLY A 161 13.12 15.95 -9.46
CA GLY A 161 14.50 15.55 -9.73
C GLY A 161 14.66 14.22 -10.48
N LEU A 162 13.57 13.63 -10.98
CA LEU A 162 13.60 12.39 -11.77
C LEU A 162 14.55 12.48 -12.98
N GLU A 163 14.68 13.65 -13.61
CA GLU A 163 15.57 13.87 -14.76
C GLU A 163 17.06 13.74 -14.41
N SER A 164 17.40 13.91 -13.13
CA SER A 164 18.78 13.91 -12.63
C SER A 164 19.17 12.60 -11.94
N VAL A 165 18.25 11.64 -11.88
CA VAL A 165 18.49 10.33 -11.31
C VAL A 165 19.61 9.63 -12.08
N LYS A 166 20.51 8.98 -11.33
CA LYS A 166 21.61 8.20 -11.86
C LYS A 166 21.16 6.76 -12.03
N HIS A 167 21.03 6.33 -13.28
CA HIS A 167 20.70 4.95 -13.60
C HIS A 167 22.00 4.14 -13.76
N GLU A 168 22.31 3.27 -12.80
CA GLU A 168 23.46 2.35 -12.85
C GLU A 168 23.13 1.04 -13.57
N GLY A 169 21.87 0.86 -13.95
CA GLY A 169 21.34 -0.21 -14.77
C GLY A 169 19.82 -0.12 -14.86
N PRO A 170 19.15 -1.08 -15.52
CA PRO A 170 17.70 -1.05 -15.66
C PRO A 170 16.99 -1.22 -14.31
N SER A 171 15.78 -0.67 -14.22
CA SER A 171 14.90 -0.74 -13.06
C SER A 171 13.50 -1.14 -13.52
N ILE A 172 12.66 -1.59 -12.60
CA ILE A 172 11.33 -2.09 -12.93
C ILE A 172 10.33 -0.95 -12.76
N ILE A 173 9.55 -0.67 -13.79
CA ILE A 173 8.42 0.26 -13.72
C ILE A 173 7.14 -0.46 -14.11
N GLY A 174 6.17 -0.45 -13.19
CA GLY A 174 4.86 -1.04 -13.40
C GLY A 174 4.04 -0.26 -14.42
N ILE A 175 3.18 -0.96 -15.17
CA ILE A 175 2.22 -0.32 -16.06
C ILE A 175 1.20 0.51 -15.27
N ASP A 176 0.83 0.04 -14.08
CA ASP A 176 0.07 0.77 -13.07
C ASP A 176 0.71 2.13 -12.74
N THR A 177 2.03 2.19 -12.57
CA THR A 177 2.77 3.39 -12.20
C THR A 177 2.75 4.41 -13.33
N ILE A 178 2.87 3.95 -14.58
CA ILE A 178 2.74 4.81 -15.77
C ILE A 178 1.36 5.49 -15.81
N TYR A 179 0.29 4.73 -15.55
CA TYR A 179 -1.07 5.25 -15.55
C TYR A 179 -1.39 6.14 -14.35
N ARG A 180 -0.97 5.74 -13.14
CA ARG A 180 -1.10 6.55 -11.91
C ARG A 180 -0.38 7.89 -12.04
N SER A 181 0.74 7.91 -12.74
CA SER A 181 1.48 9.13 -13.04
C SER A 181 0.88 9.95 -14.18
N HIS A 182 -0.22 9.52 -14.79
CA HIS A 182 -0.87 10.17 -15.93
C HIS A 182 0.08 10.47 -17.11
N GLY A 183 1.08 9.60 -17.31
CA GLY A 183 2.14 9.82 -18.33
C GLY A 183 3.08 11.00 -18.04
N ARG A 184 3.00 11.61 -16.86
CA ARG A 184 3.87 12.71 -16.40
C ARG A 184 5.15 12.16 -15.76
N ILE A 185 5.85 11.31 -16.50
CA ILE A 185 7.15 10.77 -16.11
C ILE A 185 8.17 11.27 -17.15
N PRO A 186 9.30 11.87 -16.75
CA PRO A 186 10.30 12.33 -17.70
C PRO A 186 10.81 11.19 -18.59
N GLU A 187 10.95 11.45 -19.89
CA GLU A 187 11.43 10.44 -20.85
C GLU A 187 12.83 9.97 -20.51
N THR A 188 13.69 10.84 -19.99
CA THR A 188 15.05 10.49 -19.56
C THR A 188 15.03 9.44 -18.46
N PHE A 189 14.14 9.59 -17.49
CA PHE A 189 13.95 8.61 -16.41
C PHE A 189 13.44 7.28 -16.97
N LEU A 190 12.43 7.32 -17.85
CA LEU A 190 11.87 6.11 -18.49
C LEU A 190 12.92 5.35 -19.31
N ARG A 191 13.73 6.05 -20.10
CA ARG A 191 14.85 5.42 -20.83
C ARG A 191 15.87 4.83 -19.86
N GLY A 192 16.18 5.55 -18.79
CA GLY A 192 17.10 5.12 -17.74
C GLY A 192 16.64 3.87 -17.00
N THR A 193 15.33 3.68 -16.80
CA THR A 193 14.78 2.43 -16.24
C THR A 193 14.76 1.28 -17.25
N GLY A 194 14.99 1.55 -18.54
CA GLY A 194 15.05 0.53 -19.60
C GLY A 194 13.78 0.41 -20.44
N VAL A 195 12.87 1.37 -20.34
CA VAL A 195 11.69 1.43 -21.23
C VAL A 195 12.14 1.81 -22.64
N SER A 196 11.62 1.12 -23.65
CA SER A 196 11.99 1.35 -25.05
C SER A 196 11.42 2.66 -25.60
N ASP A 197 12.15 3.31 -26.50
CA ASP A 197 11.72 4.56 -27.15
C ASP A 197 10.36 4.43 -27.84
N ASN A 198 10.10 3.31 -28.53
CA ASN A 198 8.80 3.03 -29.13
C ASN A 198 7.69 3.06 -28.09
N PHE A 199 7.88 2.44 -26.92
CA PHE A 199 6.87 2.46 -25.88
C PHE A 199 6.68 3.87 -25.31
N ILE A 200 7.77 4.61 -25.08
CA ILE A 200 7.74 6.00 -24.59
C ILE A 200 6.94 6.91 -25.52
N GLU A 201 7.13 6.78 -26.84
CA GLU A 201 6.40 7.56 -27.85
C GLU A 201 4.89 7.38 -27.74
N TYR A 202 4.41 6.13 -27.63
CA TYR A 202 2.97 5.84 -27.51
C TYR A 202 2.43 6.08 -26.10
N MET A 203 3.27 6.02 -25.06
CA MET A 203 2.85 6.07 -23.66
C MET A 203 2.02 7.30 -23.30
N ARG A 204 2.40 8.50 -23.78
CA ARG A 204 1.63 9.73 -23.51
C ARG A 204 0.22 9.67 -24.09
N SER A 205 0.06 9.06 -25.26
CA SER A 205 -1.25 8.89 -25.89
C SER A 205 -2.11 7.83 -25.18
N LEU A 206 -1.47 6.84 -24.56
CA LEU A 206 -2.11 5.79 -23.77
C LEU A 206 -2.55 6.30 -22.39
N ALA A 207 -1.66 7.00 -21.68
CA ALA A 207 -1.91 7.51 -20.33
C ALA A 207 -2.75 8.80 -20.31
N GLY A 208 -2.80 9.55 -21.42
CA GLY A 208 -3.60 10.76 -21.57
C GLY A 208 -5.08 10.52 -21.90
N LYS A 209 -5.45 9.31 -22.37
CA LYS A 209 -6.84 8.89 -22.36
C LYS A 209 -7.19 8.50 -20.94
N ALA A 210 -8.25 9.10 -20.39
CA ALA A 210 -8.88 8.65 -19.15
C ALA A 210 -9.49 7.25 -19.38
N PHE A 211 -8.65 6.25 -19.53
CA PHE A 211 -8.99 4.94 -19.04
C PHE A 211 -8.89 5.08 -17.53
N GLU A 212 -10.03 5.33 -16.89
CA GLU A 212 -10.13 5.14 -15.47
C GLU A 212 -9.93 3.63 -15.24
N PHE A 213 -8.71 3.28 -14.86
CA PHE A 213 -8.22 1.91 -14.76
C PHE A 213 -8.79 1.23 -13.50
N TYR A 214 -10.11 1.08 -13.47
CA TYR A 214 -10.78 0.43 -12.35
C TYR A 214 -10.25 -0.99 -12.20
N SER A 215 -9.50 -1.17 -11.12
CA SER A 215 -9.17 -2.48 -10.59
C SER A 215 -10.20 -2.81 -9.52
N CYS A 216 -10.97 -3.87 -9.70
CA CYS A 216 -11.90 -4.35 -8.68
C CYS A 216 -11.48 -5.70 -8.11
N PHE A 217 -11.57 -5.82 -6.79
CA PHE A 217 -11.40 -7.08 -6.08
C PHE A 217 -12.77 -7.68 -5.81
N ILE A 218 -13.02 -8.90 -6.28
CA ILE A 218 -14.30 -9.60 -6.04
C ILE A 218 -14.19 -10.39 -4.75
N SER A 219 -14.94 -9.93 -3.75
CA SER A 219 -15.04 -10.47 -2.41
C SER A 219 -16.34 -11.29 -2.32
N TYR A 220 -16.22 -12.63 -2.31
CA TYR A 220 -17.35 -13.57 -2.28
C TYR A 220 -17.09 -14.78 -1.37
N SER A 221 -18.16 -15.52 -1.01
CA SER A 221 -18.05 -16.80 -0.29
C SER A 221 -17.72 -17.94 -1.25
N SER A 222 -16.97 -18.95 -0.82
CA SER A 222 -16.62 -20.13 -1.66
C SER A 222 -17.85 -20.88 -2.21
N LYS A 223 -19.01 -20.73 -1.57
CA LYS A 223 -20.29 -21.29 -2.04
C LYS A 223 -20.88 -20.56 -3.24
N ASP A 224 -20.40 -19.35 -3.52
CA ASP A 224 -20.88 -18.46 -4.59
C ASP A 224 -19.93 -18.46 -5.81
N GLN A 225 -19.02 -19.44 -5.90
CA GLN A 225 -17.99 -19.53 -6.95
C GLN A 225 -18.56 -19.45 -8.37
N GLU A 226 -19.65 -20.17 -8.66
CA GLU A 226 -20.26 -20.21 -10.01
C GLU A 226 -20.70 -18.82 -10.48
N PHE A 227 -21.24 -18.01 -9.55
CA PHE A 227 -21.62 -16.64 -9.83
C PHE A 227 -20.39 -15.74 -9.98
N ALA A 228 -19.40 -15.88 -9.09
CA ALA A 228 -18.18 -15.09 -9.12
C ALA A 228 -17.39 -15.29 -10.42
N ASP A 229 -17.29 -16.53 -10.91
CA ASP A 229 -16.60 -16.87 -12.17
C ASP A 229 -17.27 -16.19 -13.37
N ARG A 230 -18.61 -16.20 -13.41
CA ARG A 230 -19.37 -15.53 -14.48
C ARG A 230 -19.18 -14.02 -14.41
N LEU A 231 -19.32 -13.43 -13.23
CA LEU A 231 -19.15 -11.99 -13.02
C LEU A 231 -17.75 -11.53 -13.41
N TYR A 232 -16.72 -12.29 -13.03
CA TYR A 232 -15.34 -12.05 -13.42
C TYR A 232 -15.15 -12.08 -14.94
N ALA A 233 -15.65 -13.12 -15.61
CA ALA A 233 -15.51 -13.25 -17.06
C ALA A 233 -16.15 -12.08 -17.80
N ASP A 234 -17.34 -11.65 -17.36
CA ASP A 234 -18.06 -10.53 -17.97
C ASP A 234 -17.39 -9.18 -17.68
N LEU A 235 -16.87 -8.97 -16.46
CA LEU A 235 -16.07 -7.78 -16.12
C LEU A 235 -14.82 -7.68 -17.01
N GLN A 236 -14.07 -8.77 -17.16
CA GLN A 236 -12.90 -8.83 -18.04
C GLN A 236 -13.27 -8.57 -19.51
N ALA A 237 -14.38 -9.14 -20.00
CA ALA A 237 -14.87 -8.93 -21.36
C ALA A 237 -15.26 -7.46 -21.62
N LYS A 238 -15.62 -6.71 -20.57
CA LYS A 238 -15.89 -5.27 -20.61
C LYS A 238 -14.66 -4.40 -20.34
N GLY A 239 -13.49 -5.01 -20.19
CA GLY A 239 -12.22 -4.30 -19.95
C GLY A 239 -12.02 -3.82 -18.51
N VAL A 240 -12.86 -4.27 -17.56
CA VAL A 240 -12.67 -4.01 -16.14
C VAL A 240 -11.61 -4.98 -15.61
N ARG A 241 -10.55 -4.47 -15.00
CA ARG A 241 -9.51 -5.34 -14.43
C ARG A 241 -10.02 -5.88 -13.09
N CYS A 242 -10.35 -7.16 -13.04
CA CYS A 242 -10.82 -7.79 -11.81
C CYS A 242 -9.92 -8.93 -11.37
N TRP A 243 -9.83 -9.14 -10.06
CA TRP A 243 -9.14 -10.27 -9.43
C TRP A 243 -10.01 -10.89 -8.34
N PHE A 244 -9.80 -12.17 -8.06
CA PHE A 244 -10.48 -12.89 -6.98
C PHE A 244 -9.67 -12.85 -5.69
N ALA A 245 -10.36 -13.02 -4.56
CA ALA A 245 -9.71 -13.57 -3.38
C ALA A 245 -9.18 -14.98 -3.71
N PRO A 246 -7.86 -15.23 -3.63
CA PRO A 246 -7.32 -16.55 -3.91
C PRO A 246 -7.92 -17.53 -2.91
N HIS A 247 -8.70 -18.48 -3.43
CA HIS A 247 -9.16 -19.64 -2.68
C HIS A 247 -8.02 -20.65 -2.40
N ASP A 248 -6.80 -20.35 -2.88
CA ASP A 248 -5.55 -21.03 -2.51
C ASP A 248 -4.75 -20.20 -1.49
N MET A 249 -5.34 -19.99 -0.31
CA MET A 249 -4.60 -19.53 0.86
C MET A 249 -3.54 -20.57 1.21
N LYS A 250 -2.26 -20.18 1.16
CA LYS A 250 -1.16 -21.06 1.55
C LYS A 250 -1.35 -21.49 3.02
N PRO A 251 -1.35 -22.79 3.34
CA PRO A 251 -1.38 -23.25 4.73
C PRO A 251 -0.23 -22.62 5.52
N GLY A 252 -0.52 -22.00 6.67
CA GLY A 252 0.50 -21.55 7.63
C GLY A 252 0.80 -20.05 7.70
N GLN A 253 0.17 -19.19 6.90
CA GLN A 253 0.21 -17.73 7.10
C GLN A 253 -1.10 -17.21 7.71
N LYS A 254 -1.04 -16.11 8.48
CA LYS A 254 -2.25 -15.55 9.08
C LYS A 254 -3.14 -14.93 8.00
N LEU A 255 -4.36 -15.43 7.93
CA LEU A 255 -5.39 -15.11 6.94
C LEU A 255 -5.61 -13.61 6.68
N HIS A 256 -5.48 -12.76 7.71
CA HIS A 256 -5.71 -11.33 7.60
C HIS A 256 -4.59 -10.57 6.85
N GLU A 257 -3.36 -11.07 6.85
CA GLU A 257 -2.19 -10.40 6.27
C GLU A 257 -2.18 -10.47 4.73
N GLN A 258 -2.62 -11.61 4.16
CA GLN A 258 -2.69 -11.80 2.71
C GLN A 258 -3.80 -10.95 2.07
N ILE A 259 -4.89 -10.74 2.82
CA ILE A 259 -6.02 -9.95 2.35
C ILE A 259 -5.76 -8.45 2.51
N ASP A 260 -5.02 -8.05 3.55
CA ASP A 260 -4.47 -6.69 3.64
C ASP A 260 -3.72 -6.32 2.35
N ALA A 261 -2.83 -7.19 1.87
CA ALA A 261 -2.13 -6.95 0.62
C ALA A 261 -3.09 -6.84 -0.60
N ALA A 262 -4.07 -7.73 -0.71
CA ALA A 262 -5.00 -7.74 -1.85
C ALA A 262 -5.95 -6.53 -1.87
N ILE A 263 -6.59 -6.16 -0.74
CA ILE A 263 -7.46 -4.99 -0.68
C ILE A 263 -6.67 -3.71 -0.90
N ARG A 264 -5.43 -3.61 -0.39
CA ARG A 264 -4.63 -2.38 -0.50
C ARG A 264 -4.21 -2.06 -1.94
N VAL A 265 -3.99 -3.07 -2.78
CA VAL A 265 -3.56 -2.90 -4.19
C VAL A 265 -4.69 -2.43 -5.11
N HIS A 266 -5.94 -2.84 -4.84
CA HIS A 266 -7.07 -2.56 -5.74
C HIS A 266 -7.81 -1.27 -5.40
N GLU A 267 -8.40 -0.62 -6.41
CA GLU A 267 -9.11 0.66 -6.25
C GLU A 267 -10.54 0.47 -5.75
N LYS A 268 -11.18 -0.66 -6.08
CA LYS A 268 -12.57 -0.95 -5.75
C LYS A 268 -12.71 -2.34 -5.14
N LEU A 269 -13.53 -2.46 -4.11
CA LEU A 269 -13.91 -3.71 -3.46
C LEU A 269 -15.36 -4.04 -3.83
N LEU A 270 -15.55 -5.08 -4.64
CA LEU A 270 -16.86 -5.59 -5.02
C LEU A 270 -17.28 -6.68 -4.04
N LEU A 271 -18.21 -6.38 -3.15
CA LEU A 271 -18.61 -7.26 -2.05
C LEU A 271 -19.91 -8.01 -2.38
N VAL A 272 -19.83 -9.33 -2.54
CA VAL A 272 -20.97 -10.21 -2.77
C VAL A 272 -21.66 -10.55 -1.46
N LEU A 273 -22.85 -9.98 -1.25
CA LEU A 273 -23.71 -10.20 -0.09
C LEU A 273 -24.70 -11.32 -0.38
N SER A 274 -24.41 -12.51 0.11
CA SER A 274 -25.26 -13.69 0.07
C SER A 274 -25.60 -14.12 1.49
N PRO A 275 -26.66 -14.94 1.72
CA PRO A 275 -26.94 -15.51 3.04
C PRO A 275 -25.74 -16.21 3.69
N GLN A 276 -24.80 -16.68 2.87
CA GLN A 276 -23.58 -17.37 3.27
C GLN A 276 -22.45 -16.39 3.62
N SER A 277 -22.38 -15.22 2.97
CA SER A 277 -21.30 -14.26 3.19
C SER A 277 -21.57 -13.31 4.35
N ILE A 278 -22.82 -12.88 4.56
CA ILE A 278 -23.19 -11.92 5.62
C ILE A 278 -22.92 -12.42 7.05
N ASN A 279 -22.86 -13.75 7.23
CA ASN A 279 -22.60 -14.41 8.51
C ASN A 279 -21.13 -14.82 8.67
N SER A 280 -20.26 -14.42 7.74
CA SER A 280 -18.84 -14.76 7.80
C SER A 280 -18.04 -13.65 8.49
N ASP A 281 -17.22 -14.02 9.47
CA ASP A 281 -16.23 -13.15 10.12
C ASP A 281 -15.33 -12.42 9.09
N TRP A 282 -15.15 -13.05 7.94
CA TRP A 282 -14.39 -12.52 6.82
C TRP A 282 -15.05 -11.28 6.19
N VAL A 283 -16.36 -11.29 5.90
CA VAL A 283 -17.05 -10.12 5.33
C VAL A 283 -16.99 -8.93 6.30
N GLN A 284 -17.11 -9.18 7.59
CA GLN A 284 -17.02 -8.13 8.62
C GLN A 284 -15.64 -7.45 8.60
N THR A 285 -14.59 -8.25 8.47
CA THR A 285 -13.21 -7.77 8.39
C THR A 285 -12.95 -6.95 7.12
N GLU A 286 -13.47 -7.39 5.97
CA GLU A 286 -13.38 -6.66 4.69
C GLU A 286 -13.99 -5.27 4.78
N ILE A 287 -15.18 -5.19 5.38
CA ILE A 287 -15.94 -3.94 5.53
C ILE A 287 -15.18 -2.97 6.43
N ALA A 288 -14.74 -3.42 7.61
CA ALA A 288 -13.99 -2.59 8.54
C ALA A 288 -12.72 -1.99 7.91
N LYS A 289 -12.00 -2.80 7.11
CA LYS A 289 -10.79 -2.37 6.39
C LYS A 289 -11.09 -1.38 5.28
N ALA A 290 -12.06 -1.69 4.42
CA ALA A 290 -12.47 -0.79 3.34
C ALA A 290 -12.92 0.58 3.90
N ARG A 291 -13.61 0.60 5.04
CA ARG A 291 -14.03 1.82 5.75
C ARG A 291 -12.86 2.64 6.27
N LYS A 292 -11.90 1.99 6.94
CA LYS A 292 -10.67 2.65 7.42
C LYS A 292 -9.96 3.36 6.26
N ARG A 293 -9.97 2.74 5.08
CA ARG A 293 -9.36 3.28 3.88
C ARG A 293 -10.20 4.38 3.24
N GLU A 294 -11.53 4.26 3.15
CA GLU A 294 -12.42 5.34 2.63
C GLU A 294 -12.28 6.62 3.46
N LYS A 295 -12.05 6.50 4.78
CA LYS A 295 -11.77 7.65 5.65
C LYS A 295 -10.46 8.37 5.31
N ASN A 296 -9.47 7.64 4.80
CA ASN A 296 -8.14 8.18 4.53
C ASN A 296 -7.96 8.58 3.06
N GLU A 297 -8.60 7.87 2.12
CA GLU A 297 -8.38 7.97 0.67
C GLU A 297 -9.59 8.49 -0.10
N GLY A 298 -10.76 8.63 0.55
CA GLY A 298 -11.99 9.19 -0.01
C GLY A 298 -13.11 8.16 -0.22
N PRO A 299 -14.38 8.60 -0.29
CA PRO A 299 -15.53 7.73 -0.54
C PRO A 299 -15.51 7.19 -1.98
N ARG A 300 -16.01 5.96 -2.19
CA ARG A 300 -16.17 5.19 -3.47
C ARG A 300 -15.25 3.98 -3.63
N MET A 301 -14.88 3.31 -2.55
CA MET A 301 -14.14 2.03 -2.66
C MET A 301 -15.04 0.81 -2.52
N LEU A 302 -16.13 0.88 -1.75
CA LEU A 302 -16.98 -0.27 -1.51
C LEU A 302 -18.17 -0.32 -2.49
N PHE A 303 -18.33 -1.46 -3.19
CA PHE A 303 -19.41 -1.75 -4.11
C PHE A 303 -20.12 -3.04 -3.68
N PRO A 304 -21.14 -2.98 -2.81
CA PRO A 304 -21.90 -4.16 -2.43
C PRO A 304 -22.83 -4.60 -3.59
N ILE A 305 -23.03 -5.91 -3.74
CA ILE A 305 -24.05 -6.53 -4.60
C ILE A 305 -24.78 -7.64 -3.85
N ARG A 306 -26.09 -7.82 -4.07
CA ARG A 306 -26.87 -8.87 -3.42
C ARG A 306 -26.92 -10.12 -4.28
N LEU A 307 -26.81 -11.28 -3.63
CA LEU A 307 -26.96 -12.60 -4.25
C LEU A 307 -27.88 -13.46 -3.37
N GLY A 308 -29.16 -13.53 -3.70
CA GLY A 308 -30.12 -14.40 -3.02
C GLY A 308 -30.54 -13.94 -1.62
N ILE A 309 -30.11 -12.75 -1.18
CA ILE A 309 -30.56 -12.11 0.07
C ILE A 309 -31.67 -11.09 -0.22
N SER A 310 -32.77 -11.18 0.53
CA SER A 310 -33.87 -10.23 0.41
C SER A 310 -33.48 -8.85 0.95
N PHE A 311 -34.16 -7.81 0.45
CA PHE A 311 -33.98 -6.45 0.96
C PHE A 311 -34.24 -6.36 2.47
N ARG A 312 -35.20 -7.15 2.99
CA ARG A 312 -35.55 -7.18 4.41
C ARG A 312 -34.44 -7.80 5.25
N GLU A 313 -33.90 -8.94 4.84
CA GLU A 313 -32.77 -9.57 5.54
C GLU A 313 -31.55 -8.66 5.55
N LEU A 314 -31.29 -7.93 4.47
CA LEU A 314 -30.21 -6.95 4.42
C LEU A 314 -30.47 -5.73 5.31
N GLN A 315 -31.72 -5.28 5.45
CA GLN A 315 -32.08 -4.21 6.38
C GLN A 315 -31.96 -4.62 7.85
N GLU A 316 -32.26 -5.88 8.17
CA GLU A 316 -32.19 -6.43 9.53
C GLU A 316 -30.77 -6.93 9.89
N TRP A 317 -29.85 -6.97 8.91
CA TRP A 317 -28.46 -7.37 9.14
C TRP A 317 -27.71 -6.30 9.95
N GLU A 318 -27.24 -6.71 11.13
CA GLU A 318 -26.36 -5.94 11.99
C GLU A 318 -25.00 -6.65 12.08
N SER A 319 -23.91 -5.92 11.83
CA SER A 319 -22.56 -6.42 12.00
C SER A 319 -21.86 -5.58 13.05
N PHE A 320 -21.85 -6.08 14.28
CA PHE A 320 -21.24 -5.37 15.40
C PHE A 320 -19.72 -5.47 15.35
N ASP A 321 -19.07 -4.35 15.09
CA ASP A 321 -17.62 -4.24 15.15
C ASP A 321 -17.20 -4.00 16.61
N ALA A 322 -16.54 -4.99 17.21
CA ALA A 322 -16.14 -4.96 18.60
C ALA A 322 -15.05 -3.90 18.90
N ASP A 323 -14.29 -3.48 17.89
CA ASP A 323 -13.21 -2.50 18.03
C ASP A 323 -13.75 -1.06 18.01
N THR A 324 -14.86 -0.81 17.32
CA THR A 324 -15.47 0.51 17.16
C THR A 324 -16.80 0.69 17.90
N GLY A 325 -17.42 -0.40 18.34
CA GLY A 325 -18.72 -0.41 19.03
C GLY A 325 -19.89 0.03 18.15
N LYS A 326 -19.74 -0.06 16.83
CA LYS A 326 -20.73 0.40 15.83
C LYS A 326 -21.19 -0.74 14.94
N ASP A 327 -22.38 -0.57 14.39
CA ASP A 327 -22.90 -1.44 13.34
C ASP A 327 -22.24 -1.09 11.99
N SER A 328 -21.29 -1.93 11.58
CA SER A 328 -20.55 -1.82 10.32
C SER A 328 -21.41 -2.09 9.08
N ALA A 329 -22.57 -2.76 9.24
CA ALA A 329 -23.51 -3.03 8.15
C ALA A 329 -24.46 -1.84 7.90
N ARG A 330 -24.61 -0.91 8.85
CA ARG A 330 -25.46 0.29 8.71
C ARG A 330 -25.13 1.10 7.47
N GLU A 331 -23.86 1.38 7.24
CA GLU A 331 -23.43 2.22 6.12
C GLU A 331 -23.53 1.49 4.77
N ILE A 332 -23.48 0.14 4.74
CA ILE A 332 -23.74 -0.64 3.51
C ILE A 332 -25.18 -0.47 3.06
N ARG A 333 -26.12 -0.42 4.01
CA ARG A 333 -27.56 -0.20 3.74
C ARG A 333 -27.85 1.18 3.13
N GLU A 334 -26.88 2.10 3.17
CA GLU A 334 -27.01 3.44 2.56
C GLU A 334 -26.63 3.45 1.06
N TYR A 335 -26.01 2.39 0.54
CA TYR A 335 -25.67 2.26 -0.88
C TYR A 335 -26.85 1.74 -1.69
N PHE A 336 -26.90 2.11 -2.97
CA PHE A 336 -27.66 1.36 -3.94
C PHE A 336 -26.99 0.01 -4.19
N ILE A 337 -27.68 -1.09 -3.88
CA ILE A 337 -27.13 -2.45 -3.96
C ILE A 337 -27.83 -3.24 -5.09
N PRO A 338 -27.17 -3.42 -6.26
CA PRO A 338 -27.70 -4.21 -7.37
C PRO A 338 -28.07 -5.63 -6.94
N ASP A 339 -29.15 -6.16 -7.52
CA ASP A 339 -29.64 -7.52 -7.23
C ASP A 339 -29.19 -8.52 -8.29
N PHE A 340 -28.43 -9.52 -7.90
CA PHE A 340 -28.01 -10.63 -8.74
C PHE A 340 -28.67 -11.95 -8.34
N SER A 341 -29.77 -11.93 -7.57
CA SER A 341 -30.45 -13.16 -7.14
C SER A 341 -30.87 -14.05 -8.32
N ASP A 342 -31.29 -13.45 -9.43
CA ASP A 342 -31.70 -14.14 -10.66
C ASP A 342 -30.57 -14.24 -11.70
N TRP A 343 -29.30 -14.28 -11.27
CA TRP A 343 -28.15 -14.25 -12.17
C TRP A 343 -28.12 -15.36 -13.23
N LYS A 344 -28.85 -16.48 -13.03
CA LYS A 344 -28.97 -17.56 -14.02
C LYS A 344 -29.84 -17.17 -15.21
N ASP A 345 -30.77 -16.23 -15.04
CA ASP A 345 -31.51 -15.61 -16.14
C ASP A 345 -30.61 -14.59 -16.86
N HIS A 346 -30.56 -14.66 -18.19
CA HIS A 346 -29.66 -13.82 -18.97
C HIS A 346 -30.04 -12.33 -18.89
N ASP A 347 -31.33 -12.02 -19.06
CA ASP A 347 -31.81 -10.65 -19.16
C ASP A 347 -31.76 -9.94 -17.80
N ALA A 348 -32.19 -10.62 -16.73
CA ALA A 348 -32.10 -10.11 -15.36
C ALA A 348 -30.65 -9.84 -14.96
N TYR A 349 -29.75 -10.77 -15.27
CA TYR A 349 -28.32 -10.59 -15.01
C TYR A 349 -27.74 -9.39 -15.76
N GLN A 350 -28.00 -9.26 -17.07
CA GLN A 350 -27.45 -8.16 -17.87
C GLN A 350 -27.93 -6.79 -17.38
N GLN A 351 -29.19 -6.68 -16.94
CA GLN A 351 -29.71 -5.44 -16.36
C GLN A 351 -28.97 -5.03 -15.07
N SER A 352 -28.74 -5.98 -14.16
CA SER A 352 -28.00 -5.72 -12.92
C SER A 352 -26.52 -5.48 -13.17
N PHE A 353 -25.93 -6.20 -14.13
CA PHE A 353 -24.55 -6.05 -14.54
C PHE A 353 -24.27 -4.66 -15.16
N GLN A 354 -25.18 -4.15 -15.98
CA GLN A 354 -25.05 -2.81 -16.55
C GLN A 354 -25.06 -1.70 -15.48
N LYS A 355 -25.94 -1.81 -14.48
CA LYS A 355 -25.97 -0.88 -13.33
C LYS A 355 -24.68 -0.96 -12.51
N LEU A 356 -24.15 -2.17 -12.33
CA LEU A 356 -22.87 -2.36 -11.66
C LEU A 356 -21.73 -1.68 -12.44
N LEU A 357 -21.67 -1.84 -13.77
CA LEU A 357 -20.67 -1.18 -14.61
C LEU A 357 -20.75 0.34 -14.50
N GLU A 358 -21.95 0.92 -14.50
CA GLU A 358 -22.16 2.36 -14.33
C GLU A 358 -21.64 2.85 -12.96
N GLY A 359 -21.93 2.11 -11.89
CA GLY A 359 -21.37 2.40 -10.56
C GLY A 359 -19.83 2.28 -10.53
N LEU A 360 -19.30 1.22 -11.16
CA LEU A 360 -17.85 1.00 -11.28
C LEU A 360 -17.17 1.99 -12.23
N GLN A 361 -17.89 2.70 -13.10
CA GLN A 361 -17.30 3.69 -14.00
C GLN A 361 -17.44 5.13 -13.49
N GLY A 362 -18.27 5.35 -12.46
CA GLY A 362 -18.60 6.69 -11.98
C GLY A 362 -19.42 7.47 -13.03
N GLU A 363 -20.30 8.37 -12.58
CA GLU A 363 -20.88 9.34 -13.51
C GLU A 363 -19.71 10.10 -14.17
N LYS A 364 -19.61 10.01 -15.50
CA LYS A 364 -18.86 10.99 -16.30
C LYS A 364 -19.17 12.35 -15.70
N ALA A 365 -18.18 13.05 -15.16
CA ALA A 365 -18.35 14.43 -14.73
C ALA A 365 -19.08 15.16 -15.86
N ALA A 366 -20.34 15.52 -15.59
CA ALA A 366 -21.15 16.21 -16.55
C ALA A 366 -20.52 17.58 -16.75
N SER A 367 -19.89 17.75 -17.93
CA SER A 367 -19.52 18.98 -18.63
C SER A 367 -18.79 20.08 -17.86
#